data_AF-A0A1T3CDK6-F1
#
_entry.id   AF-A0A1T3CDK6-F1
#
_cell.length_a   1.000
_cell.length_b   1.000
_cell.length_c   1.000
_cell.angle_alpha   90.00
_cell.angle_beta   90.00
_cell.angle_gamma   90.00
#
_symmetry.space_group_name_H-M   'P 1'
#
loop_
_entity.id
_entity.type
_entity.pdbx_description
1 polymer ?
#
loop_
_entity_poly.entity_id
_entity_poly.type
_entity_poly.pdbx_seq_one_letter_code
_entity_poly.pdbx_strand_id
1 'polypeptide(L)'
;MLSFSHIRASSRSSSSSEKDAPGDSYSHSHSSDSEGGDATQQLPAPAKITDPSLRWHSGCALIINDEFLGGQELGLPTDIRSRLMVHYVLGHPAWLTFTIEFPRASEGEEEGFGTFYFIIPRRYQKPMPSTYHRIQVKFPLGKLVHAVKPIEPALVKSLPERGSKFSVFEIDVKDGPDPVVIDFGLPFDNPGHPSDGWINNSQPIAGNHTLLDALSQKTFRFVVDSPLENIPKSFVLEYIPPSFFYPYGTDHSWDLGRYNRMLS
;
A
#
# COMPACT_ATOMS: atom_id res chain seq x y z
N MET A 1 24.83 -8.67 -45.51
CA MET A 1 24.14 -9.49 -46.53
C MET A 1 23.12 -10.38 -45.81
N LEU A 2 22.09 -10.88 -46.53
CA LEU A 2 20.77 -11.29 -45.99
C LEU A 2 19.94 -10.05 -45.57
N SER A 3 18.99 -9.47 -46.32
CA SER A 3 18.28 -9.79 -47.58
C SER A 3 16.88 -10.43 -47.45
N PHE A 4 15.85 -9.62 -47.77
CA PHE A 4 14.41 -9.92 -48.00
C PHE A 4 13.58 -10.47 -46.80
N SER A 5 12.26 -10.24 -46.69
CA SER A 5 11.29 -9.68 -47.66
C SER A 5 10.13 -8.94 -46.98
N HIS A 6 9.59 -7.89 -47.62
CA HIS A 6 8.20 -7.45 -47.38
C HIS A 6 7.20 -8.43 -47.98
N ILE A 7 6.05 -8.62 -47.33
CA ILE A 7 4.82 -9.12 -47.98
C ILE A 7 3.67 -8.13 -47.73
N ARG A 8 2.80 -8.04 -48.73
CA ARG A 8 1.90 -6.93 -49.05
C ARG A 8 0.52 -7.13 -48.41
N ALA A 9 -0.15 -6.02 -48.08
CA ALA A 9 -1.58 -6.04 -47.80
C ALA A 9 -2.39 -6.46 -49.04
N SER A 10 -3.55 -7.08 -48.80
CA SER A 10 -4.61 -7.27 -49.80
C SER A 10 -5.96 -6.96 -49.18
N SER A 11 -6.53 -5.82 -49.54
CA SER A 11 -7.92 -5.48 -49.29
C SER A 11 -8.84 -6.22 -50.28
N ARG A 12 -10.01 -6.65 -49.81
CA ARG A 12 -11.13 -7.00 -50.68
C ARG A 12 -12.43 -6.46 -50.09
N SER A 13 -13.06 -5.56 -50.83
CA SER A 13 -14.42 -5.06 -50.60
C SER A 13 -15.41 -5.83 -51.48
N SER A 14 -16.58 -6.15 -50.91
CA SER A 14 -17.83 -6.60 -51.57
C SER A 14 -18.90 -6.56 -50.45
N SER A 15 -19.92 -5.71 -50.40
CA SER A 15 -20.82 -5.07 -51.41
C SER A 15 -21.85 -6.01 -52.05
N SER A 16 -22.95 -6.25 -51.33
CA SER A 16 -24.31 -6.52 -51.85
C SER A 16 -25.26 -6.72 -50.66
N SER A 17 -26.06 -5.72 -50.26
CA SER A 17 -27.40 -5.42 -50.78
C SER A 17 -28.52 -6.29 -50.17
N GLU A 18 -29.05 -5.89 -49.02
CA GLU A 18 -30.36 -6.35 -48.53
C GLU A 18 -31.49 -5.46 -49.10
N LYS A 19 -32.68 -6.05 -49.25
CA LYS A 19 -33.88 -5.39 -49.80
C LYS A 19 -34.91 -5.16 -48.70
N ASP A 20 -35.62 -4.03 -48.79
CA ASP A 20 -36.63 -3.61 -47.83
C ASP A 20 -38.00 -4.33 -47.91
N ALA A 21 -38.65 -4.33 -46.75
CA ALA A 21 -40.10 -4.29 -46.49
C ALA A 21 -40.97 -5.54 -46.76
N PRO A 22 -42.21 -5.59 -46.21
CA PRO A 22 -42.78 -4.88 -45.03
C PRO A 22 -42.91 -5.85 -43.82
N GLY A 23 -43.20 -5.47 -42.57
CA GLY A 23 -44.05 -4.39 -42.08
C GLY A 23 -45.37 -4.99 -41.57
N ASP A 24 -45.48 -5.22 -40.26
CA ASP A 24 -46.72 -5.68 -39.61
C ASP A 24 -46.95 -4.97 -38.27
N SER A 25 -48.20 -4.58 -38.04
CA SER A 25 -48.66 -3.80 -36.90
C SER A 25 -49.41 -4.71 -35.94
N TYR A 26 -48.94 -4.83 -34.69
CA TYR A 26 -49.77 -5.36 -33.60
C TYR A 26 -49.66 -4.52 -32.33
N SER A 27 -50.71 -3.75 -32.08
CA SER A 27 -50.98 -3.10 -30.81
C SER A 27 -51.89 -3.99 -29.96
N HIS A 28 -51.43 -4.36 -28.76
CA HIS A 28 -52.30 -4.88 -27.70
C HIS A 28 -51.93 -4.25 -26.36
N SER A 29 -52.88 -3.51 -25.80
CA SER A 29 -52.90 -3.07 -24.42
C SER A 29 -53.67 -4.07 -23.56
N HIS A 30 -53.12 -4.48 -22.42
CA HIS A 30 -53.74 -4.35 -21.08
C HIS A 30 -53.11 -5.27 -20.01
N SER A 31 -53.32 -4.82 -18.77
CA SER A 31 -53.31 -5.57 -17.50
C SER A 31 -51.97 -5.85 -16.83
N SER A 32 -51.77 -5.09 -15.76
CA SER A 32 -51.16 -5.49 -14.50
C SER A 32 -51.45 -6.96 -14.12
N ASP A 33 -50.46 -7.68 -13.61
CA ASP A 33 -50.28 -7.87 -12.15
C ASP A 33 -49.14 -8.88 -11.88
N SER A 34 -48.15 -8.47 -11.10
CA SER A 34 -47.25 -9.40 -10.41
C SER A 34 -46.55 -8.67 -9.25
N GLU A 35 -47.03 -8.92 -8.03
CA GLU A 35 -46.34 -8.54 -6.81
C GLU A 35 -44.96 -9.23 -6.77
N GLY A 36 -43.91 -8.42 -6.70
CA GLY A 36 -42.52 -8.87 -6.61
C GLY A 36 -41.76 -7.85 -5.78
N GLY A 37 -42.13 -7.74 -4.51
CA GLY A 37 -41.48 -6.84 -3.55
C GLY A 37 -40.07 -7.33 -3.23
N ASP A 38 -39.13 -7.08 -4.16
CA ASP A 38 -37.72 -7.34 -3.96
C ASP A 38 -37.23 -6.49 -2.79
N ALA A 39 -36.91 -7.17 -1.68
CA ALA A 39 -36.45 -6.55 -0.46
C ALA A 39 -35.02 -6.06 -0.67
N THR A 40 -34.90 -4.92 -1.37
CA THR A 40 -33.66 -4.15 -1.47
C THR A 40 -33.24 -3.81 -0.05
N GLN A 41 -32.34 -4.62 0.51
CA GLN A 41 -31.68 -4.33 1.76
C GLN A 41 -30.80 -3.09 1.53
N GLN A 42 -31.40 -1.94 1.75
CA GLN A 42 -30.73 -0.66 1.67
C GLN A 42 -29.65 -0.65 2.75
N LEU A 43 -28.42 -0.94 2.33
CA LEU A 43 -27.25 -0.93 3.20
C LEU A 43 -27.26 0.39 3.97
N PRO A 44 -27.09 0.36 5.31
CA PRO A 44 -27.18 1.56 6.11
C PRO A 44 -26.17 2.58 5.60
N ALA A 45 -26.62 3.84 5.46
CA ALA A 45 -25.77 4.91 4.96
C ALA A 45 -24.46 4.96 5.77
N PRO A 46 -23.29 5.08 5.11
CA PRO A 46 -22.01 5.04 5.80
C PRO A 46 -21.97 6.12 6.87
N ALA A 47 -21.49 5.75 8.06
CA ALA A 47 -21.42 6.64 9.21
C ALA A 47 -20.71 7.95 8.81
N LYS A 48 -21.29 9.09 9.20
CA LYS A 48 -20.82 10.41 8.76
C LYS A 48 -19.44 10.70 9.38
N ILE A 49 -18.39 10.39 8.64
CA ILE A 49 -16.98 10.61 9.04
C ILE A 49 -16.78 12.10 9.32
N THR A 50 -16.48 12.46 10.57
CA THR A 50 -16.33 13.84 11.04
C THR A 50 -14.88 14.35 11.01
N ASP A 51 -13.89 13.48 10.92
CA ASP A 51 -12.47 13.84 10.73
C ASP A 51 -12.01 13.37 9.33
N PRO A 52 -11.55 14.27 8.44
CA PRO A 52 -11.09 13.88 7.11
C PRO A 52 -9.78 13.09 7.08
N SER A 53 -9.03 13.00 8.20
CA SER A 53 -7.76 12.26 8.25
C SER A 53 -7.41 11.72 9.64
N LEU A 54 -7.75 10.46 9.92
CA LEU A 54 -7.19 9.74 11.05
C LEU A 54 -5.72 9.37 10.78
N ARG A 55 -4.83 9.58 11.76
CA ARG A 55 -3.41 9.23 11.69
C ARG A 55 -2.92 8.59 12.98
N TRP A 56 -2.43 7.36 12.88
CA TRP A 56 -1.63 6.71 13.92
C TRP A 56 -0.17 6.61 13.47
N HIS A 57 0.75 6.73 14.41
CA HIS A 57 2.17 6.48 14.20
C HIS A 57 2.81 6.02 15.51
N SER A 58 3.82 5.17 15.42
CA SER A 58 4.62 4.70 16.56
C SER A 58 6.02 4.34 16.09
N GLY A 59 7.02 4.60 16.95
CA GLY A 59 8.37 4.11 16.77
C GLY A 59 8.38 2.57 16.82
N CYS A 60 9.21 1.94 16.00
CA CYS A 60 9.30 0.48 15.93
C CYS A 60 10.71 0.02 15.61
N ALA A 61 10.96 -1.28 15.73
CA ALA A 61 12.10 -1.97 15.14
C ALA A 61 11.60 -3.25 14.46
N LEU A 62 12.13 -3.58 13.28
CA LEU A 62 11.84 -4.86 12.61
C LEU A 62 12.70 -5.96 13.24
N ILE A 63 12.09 -7.07 13.61
CA ILE A 63 12.76 -8.25 14.17
C ILE A 63 13.24 -9.14 13.02
N ILE A 64 14.53 -9.46 13.01
CA ILE A 64 15.17 -10.32 11.99
C ILE A 64 16.00 -11.37 12.75
N ASN A 65 15.51 -12.61 12.84
CA ASN A 65 16.15 -13.71 13.58
C ASN A 65 16.68 -13.29 14.97
N ASP A 66 15.78 -12.74 15.80
CA ASP A 66 16.05 -12.23 17.16
C ASP A 66 16.97 -11.00 17.27
N GLU A 67 17.47 -10.45 16.16
CA GLU A 67 18.10 -9.13 16.06
C GLU A 67 17.10 -8.05 15.61
N PHE A 68 17.51 -6.77 15.68
CA PHE A 68 16.67 -5.62 15.35
C PHE A 68 17.25 -4.78 14.21
N LEU A 69 16.42 -4.48 13.21
CA LEU A 69 16.65 -3.41 12.25
C LEU A 69 15.91 -2.13 12.70
N GLY A 70 16.69 -1.10 12.99
CA GLY A 70 16.21 0.22 13.39
C GLY A 70 15.89 0.30 14.89
N GLY A 71 14.96 1.19 15.24
CA GLY A 71 14.52 1.39 16.61
C GLY A 71 15.24 2.49 17.39
N GLN A 72 15.84 3.48 16.72
CA GLN A 72 16.31 4.72 17.37
C GLN A 72 15.22 5.31 18.30
N GLU A 73 13.95 5.31 17.86
CA GLU A 73 12.82 5.83 18.64
C GLU A 73 12.42 4.91 19.82
N LEU A 74 12.74 3.62 19.76
CA LEU A 74 12.65 2.71 20.91
C LEU A 74 13.79 2.94 21.92
N GLY A 75 14.84 3.68 21.53
CA GLY A 75 16.05 3.89 22.31
C GLY A 75 17.13 2.82 22.12
N LEU A 76 17.04 1.99 21.07
CA LEU A 76 18.13 1.10 20.68
C LEU A 76 19.38 1.90 20.25
N PRO A 77 20.61 1.36 20.41
CA PRO A 77 21.86 2.05 20.11
C PRO A 77 22.13 2.09 18.59
N THR A 78 21.25 2.76 17.85
CA THR A 78 21.32 2.94 16.39
C THR A 78 20.82 4.33 16.02
N ASP A 79 21.30 4.85 14.89
CA ASP A 79 20.78 6.06 14.25
C ASP A 79 19.72 5.79 13.18
N ILE A 80 19.51 4.50 12.84
CA ILE A 80 18.48 4.06 11.91
C ILE A 80 17.10 4.27 12.54
N ARG A 81 16.31 5.14 11.92
CA ARG A 81 14.94 5.42 12.33
C ARG A 81 13.99 4.44 11.70
N SER A 82 12.98 4.04 12.46
CA SER A 82 11.94 3.17 11.93
C SER A 82 10.61 3.41 12.62
N ARG A 83 9.54 3.50 11.81
CA ARG A 83 8.18 3.81 12.27
C ARG A 83 7.16 2.96 11.53
N LEU A 84 6.10 2.60 12.25
CA LEU A 84 4.84 2.20 11.65
C LEU A 84 3.92 3.42 11.62
N MET A 85 3.20 3.60 10.51
CA MET A 85 2.25 4.69 10.32
C MET A 85 1.00 4.19 9.60
N VAL A 86 -0.17 4.59 10.10
CA VAL A 86 -1.45 4.43 9.40
C VAL A 86 -1.97 5.83 9.08
N HIS A 87 -2.35 6.05 7.82
CA HIS A 87 -2.89 7.32 7.37
C HIS A 87 -4.09 7.10 6.46
N TYR A 88 -5.25 7.60 6.90
CA TYR A 88 -6.47 7.59 6.11
C TYR A 88 -6.63 8.92 5.37
N VAL A 89 -6.98 8.83 4.09
CA VAL A 89 -7.39 9.97 3.25
C VAL A 89 -8.66 9.54 2.53
N LEU A 90 -9.73 10.31 2.65
CA LEU A 90 -11.02 9.99 2.03
C LEU A 90 -10.84 9.72 0.51
N GLY A 91 -11.49 8.66 0.01
CA GLY A 91 -11.45 8.27 -1.40
C GLY A 91 -10.13 7.66 -1.89
N HIS A 92 -9.14 7.43 -1.01
CA HIS A 92 -7.85 6.83 -1.36
C HIS A 92 -7.68 5.47 -0.67
N PRO A 93 -6.96 4.50 -1.27
CA PRO A 93 -6.60 3.27 -0.59
C PRO A 93 -5.81 3.55 0.68
N ALA A 94 -6.21 2.93 1.79
CA ALA A 94 -5.57 3.10 3.08
C ALA A 94 -4.42 2.09 3.27
N TRP A 95 -3.27 2.58 3.74
CA TRP A 95 -2.05 1.79 3.89
C TRP A 95 -1.53 1.85 5.32
N LEU A 96 -1.09 0.71 5.82
CA LEU A 96 -0.09 0.65 6.88
C LEU A 96 1.26 0.79 6.20
N THR A 97 2.05 1.77 6.64
CA THR A 97 3.38 2.03 6.10
C THR A 97 4.42 1.76 7.18
N PHE A 98 5.26 0.76 6.97
CA PHE A 98 6.55 0.66 7.65
C PHE A 98 7.55 1.56 6.91
N THR A 99 8.32 2.34 7.65
CA THR A 99 9.34 3.25 7.11
C THR A 99 10.66 2.97 7.80
N ILE A 100 11.74 2.90 7.03
CA ILE A 100 13.12 2.86 7.52
C ILE A 100 13.84 4.10 7.00
N GLU A 101 14.50 4.88 7.87
CA GLU A 101 15.27 6.07 7.49
C GLU A 101 16.74 5.88 7.89
N PHE A 102 17.61 5.79 6.89
CA PHE A 102 19.06 5.69 7.02
C PHE A 102 19.69 7.08 6.92
N PRO A 103 20.67 7.46 7.77
CA PRO A 103 21.36 8.73 7.64
C PRO A 103 22.09 8.82 6.29
N ARG A 104 22.13 10.01 5.70
CA ARG A 104 23.01 10.35 4.55
C ARG A 104 24.20 11.18 5.04
N ALA A 105 25.30 11.15 4.29
CA ALA A 105 26.38 12.13 4.47
C ALA A 105 25.88 13.56 4.21
N SER A 106 26.54 14.54 4.81
CA SER A 106 26.22 15.97 4.67
C SER A 106 26.69 16.59 3.35
N GLU A 107 27.61 15.94 2.64
CA GLU A 107 28.39 16.51 1.53
C GLU A 107 27.95 15.99 0.15
N GLY A 108 26.89 15.17 0.08
CA GLY A 108 26.47 14.47 -1.14
C GLY A 108 26.09 15.35 -2.34
N GLU A 109 25.90 16.67 -2.19
CA GLU A 109 25.77 17.59 -3.32
C GLU A 109 27.13 17.85 -4.02
N GLU A 110 28.22 17.96 -3.26
CA GLU A 110 29.58 18.16 -3.79
C GLU A 110 30.13 16.89 -4.47
N GLU A 111 29.70 15.72 -3.98
CA GLU A 111 30.06 14.41 -4.53
C GLU A 111 29.16 13.96 -5.70
N GLY A 112 28.15 14.76 -6.07
CA GLY A 112 27.30 14.53 -7.24
C GLY A 112 26.08 13.61 -7.03
N PHE A 113 25.82 13.15 -5.81
CA PHE A 113 24.58 12.45 -5.45
C PHE A 113 23.36 13.38 -5.33
N GLY A 114 23.62 14.66 -5.09
CA GLY A 114 22.62 15.73 -5.03
C GLY A 114 21.80 15.77 -3.73
N THR A 115 21.17 16.91 -3.47
CA THR A 115 20.32 17.09 -2.28
C THR A 115 18.93 16.51 -2.51
N PHE A 116 18.57 15.49 -1.71
CA PHE A 116 17.21 14.95 -1.66
C PHE A 116 16.32 15.89 -0.85
N TYR A 117 15.11 16.18 -1.33
CA TYR A 117 14.15 17.03 -0.59
C TYR A 117 12.87 16.27 -0.22
N PHE A 118 12.32 16.60 0.95
CA PHE A 118 11.00 16.14 1.40
C PHE A 118 10.09 17.33 1.72
N ILE A 119 8.78 17.13 1.60
CA ILE A 119 7.76 18.14 1.92
C ILE A 119 7.13 17.77 3.26
N ILE A 120 7.12 18.70 4.23
CA ILE A 120 6.45 18.53 5.53
C ILE A 120 5.01 19.06 5.40
N PRO A 121 3.96 18.21 5.30
CA PRO A 121 2.64 18.66 4.89
C PRO A 121 1.95 19.63 5.86
N ARG A 122 2.41 19.68 7.12
CA ARG A 122 1.75 20.44 8.22
C ARG A 122 2.44 21.74 8.63
N ARG A 123 3.68 22.00 8.21
CA ARG A 123 4.42 23.20 8.68
C ARG A 123 4.72 24.19 7.56
N TYR A 124 5.27 23.72 6.44
CA TYR A 124 5.55 24.56 5.28
C TYR A 124 5.40 23.72 4.02
N GLN A 125 4.68 24.22 3.00
CA GLN A 125 4.69 23.66 1.64
C GLN A 125 6.01 23.98 0.91
N LYS A 126 7.13 23.88 1.63
CA LYS A 126 8.48 24.14 1.14
C LYS A 126 9.26 22.82 1.16
N PRO A 127 9.98 22.48 0.08
CA PRO A 127 10.95 21.39 0.11
C PRO A 127 11.99 21.68 1.19
N MET A 128 12.30 20.69 2.03
CA MET A 128 13.39 20.73 3.00
C MET A 128 14.41 19.64 2.65
N PRO A 129 15.72 19.91 2.74
CA PRO A 129 16.75 18.91 2.48
C PRO A 129 16.63 17.75 3.48
N SER A 130 16.68 16.53 2.96
CA SER A 130 16.60 15.29 3.74
C SER A 130 17.99 14.82 4.10
N THR A 131 18.31 14.82 5.40
CA THR A 131 19.50 14.16 5.95
C THR A 131 19.35 12.64 6.03
N TYR A 132 18.27 12.09 5.46
CA TYR A 132 17.95 10.65 5.49
C TYR A 132 17.54 10.13 4.10
N HIS A 133 17.96 8.91 3.80
CA HIS A 133 17.40 8.06 2.75
C HIS A 133 16.31 7.17 3.37
N ARG A 134 15.13 7.10 2.75
CA ARG A 134 13.90 6.73 3.48
C ARG A 134 13.03 5.73 2.71
N ILE A 135 13.33 4.45 2.88
CA ILE A 135 12.62 3.33 2.25
C ILE A 135 11.26 3.13 2.93
N GLN A 136 10.23 2.83 2.13
CA GLN A 136 8.88 2.56 2.63
C GLN A 136 8.39 1.18 2.19
N VAL A 137 7.76 0.45 3.10
CA VAL A 137 7.02 -0.80 2.83
C VAL A 137 5.56 -0.54 3.14
N LYS A 138 4.70 -0.60 2.13
CA LYS A 138 3.26 -0.32 2.25
C LYS A 138 2.44 -1.60 2.17
N PHE A 139 1.72 -1.88 3.25
CA PHE A 139 0.79 -2.99 3.37
C PHE A 139 -0.66 -2.48 3.18
N PRO A 140 -1.46 -3.08 2.29
CA PRO A 140 -2.83 -2.63 2.02
C PRO A 140 -3.77 -3.03 3.17
N LEU A 141 -4.34 -2.04 3.87
CA LEU A 141 -5.09 -2.29 5.11
C LEU A 141 -6.31 -3.21 4.93
N GLY A 142 -7.04 -3.06 3.82
CA GLY A 142 -8.25 -3.84 3.54
C GLY A 142 -8.03 -5.35 3.34
N LYS A 143 -6.78 -5.82 3.34
CA LYS A 143 -6.38 -7.24 3.22
C LYS A 143 -5.28 -7.63 4.21
N LEU A 144 -5.10 -6.86 5.29
CA LEU A 144 -3.98 -7.03 6.23
C LEU A 144 -4.24 -8.16 7.24
N VAL A 145 -3.65 -9.34 7.01
CA VAL A 145 -3.58 -10.39 8.04
C VAL A 145 -2.52 -10.00 9.07
N HIS A 146 -2.91 -9.85 10.32
CA HIS A 146 -2.02 -9.38 11.39
C HIS A 146 -2.37 -9.93 12.77
N ALA A 147 -1.41 -9.86 13.69
CA ALA A 147 -1.59 -10.18 15.10
C ALA A 147 -0.84 -9.16 15.98
N VAL A 148 -1.39 -8.85 17.16
CA VAL A 148 -0.70 -8.09 18.22
C VAL A 148 -0.53 -9.02 19.41
N LYS A 149 0.71 -9.13 19.91
CA LYS A 149 1.11 -10.04 20.99
C LYS A 149 1.80 -9.24 22.11
N PRO A 150 1.68 -9.69 23.38
CA PRO A 150 2.58 -9.24 24.44
C PRO A 150 4.03 -9.54 24.02
N ILE A 151 4.95 -8.65 24.38
CA ILE A 151 6.37 -8.86 24.10
C ILE A 151 6.94 -10.07 24.87
N GLU A 152 7.72 -10.92 24.20
CA GLU A 152 8.35 -12.07 24.85
C GLU A 152 9.44 -11.63 25.86
N PRO A 153 9.57 -12.28 27.04
CA PRO A 153 10.57 -11.91 28.05
C PRO A 153 12.03 -11.94 27.59
N ALA A 154 12.33 -12.62 26.48
CA ALA A 154 13.65 -12.60 25.85
C ALA A 154 13.92 -11.24 25.17
N LEU A 155 12.97 -10.74 24.36
CA LEU A 155 13.08 -9.45 23.68
C LEU A 155 13.03 -8.27 24.65
N VAL A 156 12.33 -8.37 25.77
CA VAL A 156 12.33 -7.32 26.81
C VAL A 156 13.76 -7.01 27.28
N LYS A 157 14.63 -8.01 27.41
CA LYS A 157 16.02 -7.83 27.87
C LYS A 157 16.92 -7.10 26.88
N SER A 158 16.57 -7.09 25.58
CA SER A 158 17.33 -6.39 24.54
C SER A 158 16.80 -4.98 24.26
N LEU A 159 15.75 -4.53 24.96
CA LEU A 159 15.19 -3.19 24.88
C LEU A 159 15.57 -2.36 26.12
N PRO A 160 15.71 -1.02 25.98
CA PRO A 160 16.00 -0.16 27.11
C PRO A 160 14.80 0.00 28.05
N GLU A 161 15.03 -0.04 29.35
CA GLU A 161 14.02 0.21 30.38
C GLU A 161 13.57 1.69 30.39
N ARG A 162 12.58 2.03 29.56
CA ARG A 162 12.06 3.41 29.41
C ARG A 162 10.65 3.65 29.98
N GLY A 163 10.04 2.64 30.60
CA GLY A 163 8.63 2.70 31.02
C GLY A 163 7.61 2.61 29.87
N SER A 164 8.09 2.45 28.63
CA SER A 164 7.29 2.15 27.45
C SER A 164 6.57 0.82 27.57
N LYS A 165 5.31 0.79 27.14
CA LYS A 165 4.54 -0.45 26.95
C LYS A 165 4.79 -0.98 25.54
N PHE A 166 5.88 -1.71 25.35
CA PHE A 166 6.19 -2.35 24.08
C PHE A 166 5.22 -3.51 23.78
N SER A 167 4.85 -3.66 22.51
CA SER A 167 4.09 -4.81 22.00
C SER A 167 4.79 -5.39 20.79
N VAL A 168 4.57 -6.68 20.52
CA VAL A 168 4.97 -7.30 19.25
C VAL A 168 3.81 -7.25 18.28
N PHE A 169 4.06 -6.72 17.09
CA PHE A 169 3.08 -6.63 16.00
C PHE A 169 3.57 -7.44 14.81
N GLU A 170 2.76 -8.37 14.34
CA GLU A 170 3.10 -9.29 13.26
C GLU A 170 2.14 -9.10 12.08
N ILE A 171 2.69 -9.13 10.87
CA ILE A 171 1.95 -9.05 9.60
C ILE A 171 2.30 -10.29 8.79
N ASP A 172 1.30 -11.04 8.34
CA ASP A 172 1.49 -12.13 7.38
C ASP A 172 1.07 -11.68 5.98
N VAL A 173 1.92 -11.96 4.99
CA VAL A 173 1.75 -11.63 3.58
C VAL A 173 1.36 -12.85 2.75
N LYS A 174 1.51 -14.09 3.27
CA LYS A 174 1.39 -15.34 2.49
C LYS A 174 0.14 -15.44 1.62
N ASP A 175 -1.01 -15.08 2.18
CA ASP A 175 -2.32 -15.15 1.50
C ASP A 175 -2.84 -13.76 1.08
N GLY A 176 -2.02 -12.72 1.25
CA GLY A 176 -2.35 -11.32 0.95
C GLY A 176 -1.68 -10.80 -0.33
N PRO A 177 -1.93 -9.53 -0.71
CA PRO A 177 -1.15 -8.85 -1.73
C PRO A 177 0.28 -8.62 -1.21
N ASP A 178 1.28 -8.81 -2.07
CA ASP A 178 2.65 -8.43 -1.75
C ASP A 178 2.75 -6.94 -1.38
N PRO A 179 3.58 -6.57 -0.38
CA PRO A 179 3.74 -5.18 0.02
C PRO A 179 4.41 -4.35 -1.08
N VAL A 180 4.00 -3.09 -1.21
CA VAL A 180 4.63 -2.16 -2.14
C VAL A 180 5.85 -1.54 -1.47
N VAL A 181 7.04 -1.91 -1.94
CA VAL A 181 8.31 -1.28 -1.53
C VAL A 181 8.55 -0.04 -2.40
N ILE A 182 8.90 1.08 -1.77
CA ILE A 182 9.14 2.39 -2.42
C ILE A 182 10.50 2.93 -1.94
N ASP A 183 11.18 3.66 -2.84
CA ASP A 183 12.48 4.30 -2.64
C ASP A 183 13.68 3.34 -2.45
N PHE A 184 13.46 2.02 -2.49
CA PHE A 184 14.54 1.02 -2.56
C PHE A 184 15.26 1.07 -3.92
N GLY A 185 16.59 0.92 -3.90
CA GLY A 185 17.43 0.97 -5.10
C GLY A 185 17.70 2.36 -5.66
N LEU A 186 17.28 3.44 -4.98
CA LEU A 186 17.73 4.80 -5.32
C LEU A 186 19.19 5.01 -4.88
N PRO A 187 19.94 5.90 -5.56
CA PRO A 187 21.30 6.26 -5.15
C PRO A 187 21.40 6.66 -3.68
N PHE A 188 22.27 5.96 -2.97
CA PHE A 188 22.61 6.17 -1.58
C PHE A 188 24.10 6.40 -1.45
N ASP A 189 24.48 7.26 -0.52
CA ASP A 189 25.86 7.48 -0.14
C ASP A 189 25.91 7.93 1.34
N ASN A 190 26.85 7.33 2.08
CA ASN A 190 27.23 7.74 3.43
C ASN A 190 28.59 7.09 3.83
N PRO A 191 29.72 7.55 3.27
CA PRO A 191 31.03 6.92 3.45
C PRO A 191 31.42 6.82 4.93
N GLY A 192 31.93 5.64 5.31
CA GLY A 192 32.29 5.33 6.70
C GLY A 192 31.12 4.92 7.59
N HIS A 193 29.86 5.07 7.15
CA HIS A 193 28.70 4.54 7.85
C HIS A 193 28.33 3.13 7.37
N PRO A 194 27.98 2.16 8.25
CA PRO A 194 27.61 0.80 7.84
C PRO A 194 26.47 0.70 6.82
N SER A 195 25.56 1.70 6.78
CA SER A 195 24.45 1.71 5.82
C SER A 195 24.86 1.81 4.37
N ASP A 196 26.05 2.33 4.05
CA ASP A 196 26.58 2.28 2.70
C ASP A 196 26.76 0.82 2.23
N GLY A 197 27.38 0.00 3.09
CA GLY A 197 27.47 -1.44 2.87
C GLY A 197 26.10 -2.12 2.72
N TRP A 198 25.15 -1.79 3.60
CA TRP A 198 23.82 -2.41 3.62
C TRP A 198 22.97 -2.09 2.39
N ILE A 199 23.03 -0.85 1.89
CA ILE A 199 22.20 -0.38 0.78
C ILE A 199 22.87 -0.63 -0.57
N ASN A 200 24.15 -0.27 -0.72
CA ASN A 200 24.84 -0.31 -2.02
C ASN A 200 25.46 -1.68 -2.33
N ASN A 201 25.87 -2.42 -1.29
CA ASN A 201 26.71 -3.61 -1.44
C ASN A 201 26.08 -4.90 -0.89
N SER A 202 24.79 -4.87 -0.53
CA SER A 202 24.06 -5.98 0.10
C SER A 202 24.79 -6.61 1.30
N GLN A 203 25.50 -5.80 2.10
CA GLN A 203 26.11 -6.30 3.33
C GLN A 203 25.04 -6.67 4.36
N PRO A 204 25.32 -7.62 5.29
CA PRO A 204 24.38 -7.98 6.34
C PRO A 204 24.03 -6.79 7.24
N ILE A 205 22.73 -6.60 7.47
CA ILE A 205 22.16 -5.53 8.29
C ILE A 205 21.73 -6.02 9.68
N ALA A 206 21.41 -7.30 9.80
CA ALA A 206 21.11 -8.00 11.05
C ALA A 206 21.51 -9.48 10.89
N GLY A 207 22.41 -9.97 11.74
CA GLY A 207 23.03 -11.29 11.63
C GLY A 207 23.65 -11.53 10.25
N ASN A 208 23.13 -12.52 9.54
CA ASN A 208 23.54 -12.86 8.16
C ASN A 208 22.54 -12.39 7.08
N HIS A 209 21.53 -11.57 7.44
CA HIS A 209 20.49 -11.11 6.52
C HIS A 209 20.83 -9.75 5.94
N THR A 210 20.60 -9.59 4.64
CA THR A 210 20.72 -8.31 3.93
C THR A 210 19.46 -7.47 4.10
N LEU A 211 19.52 -6.21 3.67
CA LEU A 211 18.32 -5.36 3.56
C LEU A 211 17.27 -5.97 2.60
N LEU A 212 17.69 -6.65 1.54
CA LEU A 212 16.77 -7.31 0.61
C LEU A 212 16.04 -8.49 1.29
N ASP A 213 16.74 -9.28 2.10
CA ASP A 213 16.13 -10.38 2.86
C ASP A 213 15.10 -9.84 3.86
N ALA A 214 15.42 -8.72 4.54
CA ALA A 214 14.54 -8.03 5.46
C ALA A 214 13.25 -7.50 4.79
N LEU A 215 13.36 -7.00 3.55
CA LEU A 215 12.22 -6.48 2.78
C LEU A 215 11.43 -7.56 2.03
N SER A 216 12.02 -8.74 1.83
CA SER A 216 11.41 -9.87 1.11
C SER A 216 10.70 -10.88 2.02
N GLN A 217 10.61 -10.60 3.31
CA GLN A 217 9.96 -11.46 4.29
C GLN A 217 8.48 -11.67 3.95
N LYS A 218 7.98 -12.91 4.13
CA LYS A 218 6.53 -13.20 4.06
C LYS A 218 5.81 -13.00 5.38
N THR A 219 6.54 -12.84 6.49
CA THR A 219 5.98 -12.48 7.80
C THR A 219 6.88 -11.43 8.43
N PHE A 220 6.38 -10.22 8.59
CA PHE A 220 7.10 -9.13 9.25
C PHE A 220 6.73 -9.12 10.73
N ARG A 221 7.72 -9.04 11.62
CA ARG A 221 7.50 -8.94 13.08
C ARG A 221 8.16 -7.65 13.58
N PHE A 222 7.43 -6.83 14.31
CA PHE A 222 7.91 -5.55 14.82
C PHE A 222 7.82 -5.51 16.35
N VAL A 223 8.83 -4.96 17.01
CA VAL A 223 8.64 -4.34 18.33
C VAL A 223 8.11 -2.93 18.10
N VAL A 224 7.04 -2.55 18.80
CA VAL A 224 6.34 -1.27 18.63
C VAL A 224 6.20 -0.56 19.98
N ASP A 225 6.51 0.74 20.03
CA ASP A 225 6.25 1.60 21.21
C ASP A 225 4.77 1.99 21.26
N SER A 226 3.92 0.99 21.54
CA SER A 226 2.49 1.18 21.72
C SER A 226 1.88 0.04 22.53
N PRO A 227 0.98 0.34 23.50
CA PRO A 227 0.23 -0.68 24.23
C PRO A 227 -0.54 -1.61 23.30
N LEU A 228 -0.70 -2.88 23.72
CA LEU A 228 -1.36 -3.93 22.94
C LEU A 228 -2.79 -3.54 22.57
N GLU A 229 -3.53 -2.87 23.47
CA GLU A 229 -4.88 -2.39 23.22
C GLU A 229 -4.98 -1.19 22.25
N ASN A 230 -3.87 -0.57 21.84
CA ASN A 230 -3.88 0.64 21.01
C ASN A 230 -3.60 0.34 19.53
N ILE A 231 -2.77 -0.66 19.21
CA ILE A 231 -2.42 -0.99 17.82
C ILE A 231 -3.67 -1.40 17.02
N PRO A 232 -4.56 -2.31 17.49
CA PRO A 232 -5.76 -2.70 16.74
C PRO A 232 -6.72 -1.54 16.49
N LYS A 233 -6.84 -0.60 17.45
CA LYS A 233 -7.70 0.59 17.35
C LYS A 233 -7.23 1.59 16.29
N SER A 234 -6.00 1.45 15.77
CA SER A 234 -5.52 2.25 14.64
C SER A 234 -6.07 1.79 13.29
N PHE A 235 -6.56 0.55 13.21
CA PHE A 235 -7.13 -0.05 12.00
C PHE A 235 -8.65 0.16 11.94
N VAL A 236 -9.07 1.41 11.75
CA VAL A 236 -10.49 1.78 11.66
C VAL A 236 -11.00 1.46 10.25
N LEU A 237 -11.65 0.30 10.10
CA LEU A 237 -12.08 -0.24 8.81
C LEU A 237 -13.12 0.66 8.11
N GLU A 238 -13.90 1.42 8.88
CA GLU A 238 -14.89 2.39 8.36
C GLU A 238 -14.27 3.53 7.54
N TYR A 239 -12.95 3.78 7.68
CA TYR A 239 -12.21 4.75 6.88
C TYR A 239 -11.58 4.13 5.62
N ILE A 240 -11.66 2.81 5.44
CA ILE A 240 -11.23 2.16 4.20
C ILE A 240 -12.37 2.31 3.18
N PRO A 241 -12.15 2.99 2.03
CA PRO A 241 -13.21 3.09 1.04
C PRO A 241 -13.61 1.69 0.55
N PRO A 242 -14.90 1.44 0.27
CA PRO A 242 -15.31 0.17 -0.32
C PRO A 242 -14.56 -0.06 -1.64
N SER A 243 -14.34 -1.32 -2.00
CA SER A 243 -13.72 -1.68 -3.27
C SER A 243 -14.41 -0.94 -4.42
N PHE A 244 -13.63 -0.24 -5.23
CA PHE A 244 -14.18 0.43 -6.41
C PHE A 244 -14.63 -0.63 -7.42
N PHE A 245 -15.91 -0.62 -7.76
CA PHE A 245 -16.49 -1.40 -8.85
C PHE A 245 -16.83 -0.45 -10.00
N TYR A 246 -16.42 -0.80 -11.22
CA TYR A 246 -16.94 -0.11 -12.40
C TYR A 246 -18.46 -0.35 -12.49
N PRO A 247 -19.26 0.68 -12.82
CA PRO A 247 -20.72 0.54 -12.88
C PRO A 247 -21.17 -0.49 -13.92
N TYR A 248 -20.33 -0.77 -14.92
CA TYR A 248 -20.59 -1.70 -16.03
C TYR A 248 -20.49 -3.20 -15.66
N GLY A 249 -20.20 -3.53 -14.39
CA GLY A 249 -20.11 -4.91 -13.92
C GLY A 249 -18.97 -5.71 -14.56
N THR A 250 -19.07 -7.04 -14.50
CA THR A 250 -18.09 -8.00 -15.05
C THR A 250 -18.56 -8.67 -16.35
N ASP A 251 -19.81 -8.48 -16.74
CA ASP A 251 -20.36 -9.02 -17.98
C ASP A 251 -20.38 -7.93 -19.06
N HIS A 252 -19.50 -8.11 -20.04
CA HIS A 252 -19.30 -7.21 -21.18
C HIS A 252 -19.98 -7.70 -22.47
N SER A 253 -20.89 -8.68 -22.37
CA SER A 253 -21.73 -9.10 -23.49
C SER A 253 -22.68 -7.96 -23.92
N TRP A 254 -23.06 -7.97 -25.20
CA TRP A 254 -24.03 -7.01 -25.72
C TRP A 254 -25.45 -7.37 -25.27
N ASP A 255 -26.00 -6.58 -24.34
CA ASP A 255 -27.39 -6.64 -23.90
C ASP A 255 -27.97 -5.21 -23.90
N LEU A 256 -28.78 -4.91 -24.91
CA LEU A 256 -29.45 -3.61 -25.08
C LEU A 256 -30.40 -3.30 -23.91
N GLY A 257 -31.05 -4.32 -23.34
CA GLY A 257 -31.94 -4.17 -22.18
C GLY A 257 -31.17 -3.81 -20.92
N ARG A 258 -29.98 -4.40 -20.70
CA ARG A 258 -29.06 -3.99 -19.62
C ARG A 258 -28.60 -2.55 -19.81
N TYR A 259 -28.09 -2.19 -21.00
CA TYR A 259 -27.58 -0.84 -21.22
C TYR A 259 -28.66 0.24 -21.06
N ASN A 260 -29.89 -0.01 -21.52
CA ASN A 260 -31.00 0.93 -21.32
C ASN A 260 -31.31 1.16 -19.82
N ARG A 261 -31.26 0.11 -18.98
CA ARG A 261 -31.42 0.23 -17.50
C ARG A 261 -30.27 0.97 -16.81
N MET A 262 -29.13 1.15 -17.47
CA MET A 262 -27.99 1.92 -16.93
C MET A 262 -28.01 3.40 -17.33
N LEU A 263 -28.87 3.78 -18.28
CA LEU A 263 -28.97 5.14 -18.83
C LEU A 263 -30.23 5.90 -18.34
N SER A 264 -31.10 5.22 -17.59
CA SER A 264 -32.34 5.71 -16.98
C SER A 264 -32.16 6.05 -15.50
#